data_AF-A0A7J9AYF8-F1
#
_entry.id   AF-A0A7J9AYF8-F1
#
_cell.length_a   1.000
_cell.length_b   1.000
_cell.length_c   1.000
_cell.angle_alpha   90.00
_cell.angle_beta   90.00
_cell.angle_gamma   90.00
#
_symmetry.space_group_name_H-M   'P 1'
#
loop_
_entity.id
_entity.type
_entity.pdbx_description
1 polymer ?
#
loop_
_entity_poly.entity_id
_entity_poly.type
_entity_poly.pdbx_seq_one_letter_code
_entity_poly.pdbx_strand_id
1 'polypeptide(L)'
;FQWTPYEDSAIRAVIPDEYFQNPNNWHVKVRLVNFATVEMHQLDRVLWQFGFQQQIPVALEVLDDHHKIDLRQLHTDWPRFWSHYIQMWEDRYNYIPTREPIIIQELVCVPEYIPWLRIHGKLYLLSAEER
;
A
#
# COMPACT_ATOMS: atom_id res chain seq x y z
N PHE A 1 16.97 -12.58 -6.95
CA PHE A 1 16.84 -11.18 -6.53
C PHE A 1 16.25 -11.17 -5.13
N GLN A 2 16.89 -10.51 -4.17
CA GLN A 2 16.37 -10.35 -2.80
C GLN A 2 15.98 -8.89 -2.66
N TRP A 3 14.69 -8.61 -2.49
CA TRP A 3 14.20 -7.26 -2.25
C TRP A 3 14.57 -6.84 -0.84
N THR A 4 15.38 -5.78 -0.72
CA THR A 4 15.80 -5.24 0.57
C THR A 4 15.40 -3.77 0.70
N PRO A 5 14.11 -3.49 0.94
CA PRO A 5 13.62 -2.13 1.01
C PRO A 5 14.21 -1.43 2.25
N TYR A 6 14.60 -0.17 2.09
CA TYR A 6 15.07 0.70 3.18
C TYR A 6 16.39 0.24 3.85
N GLU A 7 17.25 -0.50 3.14
CA GLU A 7 18.60 -0.80 3.63
C GLU A 7 19.56 0.40 3.57
N ASP A 8 19.26 1.39 2.73
CA ASP A 8 20.05 2.62 2.64
C ASP A 8 20.10 3.32 4.00
N SER A 9 21.31 3.53 4.52
CA SER A 9 21.57 4.20 5.79
C SER A 9 20.91 5.59 5.91
N ALA A 10 20.81 6.35 4.82
CA ALA A 10 20.15 7.65 4.81
C ALA A 10 18.64 7.53 5.01
N ILE A 11 18.03 6.46 4.48
CA ILE A 11 16.61 6.17 4.67
C ILE A 11 16.36 5.63 6.08
N ARG A 12 17.22 4.74 6.58
CA ARG A 12 17.13 4.22 7.95
C ARG A 12 17.23 5.32 9.00
N ALA A 13 18.01 6.36 8.74
CA ALA A 13 18.16 7.50 9.66
C ALA A 13 16.87 8.31 9.86
N VAL A 14 15.90 8.24 8.94
CA VAL A 14 14.64 9.01 9.00
C VAL A 14 13.42 8.17 9.36
N ILE A 15 13.53 6.84 9.33
CA ILE A 15 12.45 5.93 9.70
C ILE A 15 12.63 5.55 11.18
N PRO A 16 11.62 5.72 12.04
CA PRO A 16 11.71 5.29 13.44
C PRO A 16 12.00 3.79 13.59
N ASP A 17 12.84 3.43 14.57
CA ASP A 17 13.31 2.05 14.77
C ASP A 17 12.18 1.03 14.96
N GLU A 18 11.06 1.45 15.53
CA GLU A 18 9.84 0.63 15.72
C GLU A 18 9.32 0.02 14.41
N TYR A 19 9.50 0.70 13.27
CA TYR A 19 9.08 0.20 11.96
C TYR A 19 10.00 -0.90 11.42
N PHE A 20 11.25 -0.98 11.92
CA PHE A 20 12.16 -2.08 11.60
C PHE A 20 11.99 -3.28 12.53
N GLN A 21 11.49 -3.07 13.74
CA GLN A 21 11.25 -4.15 14.72
C GLN A 21 10.11 -5.07 14.30
N ASN A 22 9.07 -4.53 13.64
CA ASN A 22 7.95 -5.31 13.15
C ASN A 22 7.77 -5.11 11.63
N PRO A 23 8.29 -6.02 10.79
CA PRO A 23 8.15 -5.93 9.33
C PRO A 23 6.70 -6.01 8.86
N ASN A 24 5.76 -6.48 9.70
CA ASN A 24 4.34 -6.47 9.34
C ASN A 24 3.78 -5.06 9.17
N ASN A 25 4.39 -4.01 9.76
CA ASN A 25 3.99 -2.62 9.52
C ASN A 25 4.04 -2.25 8.04
N TRP A 26 4.97 -2.83 7.29
CA TRP A 26 5.11 -2.55 5.87
C TRP A 26 4.04 -3.27 5.05
N HIS A 27 3.40 -4.29 5.63
CA HIS A 27 2.53 -5.20 4.90
C HIS A 27 1.03 -4.97 5.11
N VAL A 28 0.65 -3.94 5.85
CA VAL A 28 -0.75 -3.65 6.15
C VAL A 28 -1.46 -3.05 4.92
N LYS A 29 -2.78 -3.23 4.84
CA LYS A 29 -3.64 -2.56 3.87
C LYS A 29 -4.53 -1.53 4.58
N VAL A 30 -4.03 -0.31 4.70
CA VAL A 30 -4.70 0.76 5.47
C VAL A 30 -4.62 2.09 4.75
N ARG A 31 -5.28 3.11 5.28
CA ARG A 31 -5.19 4.49 4.80
C ARG A 31 -4.14 5.25 5.61
N LEU A 32 -3.24 5.92 4.90
CA LEU A 32 -2.27 6.85 5.46
C LEU A 32 -2.89 8.24 5.44
N VAL A 33 -2.87 8.92 6.58
CA VAL A 33 -3.40 10.27 6.72
C VAL A 33 -2.25 11.24 6.90
N ASN A 34 -2.25 12.31 6.11
CA ASN A 34 -1.33 13.43 6.24
C ASN A 34 -2.11 14.75 6.11
N PHE A 35 -2.51 15.33 7.24
CA PHE A 35 -3.36 16.52 7.31
C PHE A 35 -4.65 16.37 6.47
N ALA A 36 -4.77 17.11 5.36
CA ALA A 36 -5.93 17.07 4.48
C ALA A 36 -5.91 15.91 3.48
N THR A 37 -4.77 15.22 3.31
CA THR A 37 -4.64 14.15 2.31
C THR A 37 -4.74 12.78 2.96
N VAL A 38 -5.40 11.87 2.26
CA VAL A 38 -5.44 10.44 2.60
C VAL A 38 -5.01 9.63 1.39
N GLU A 39 -4.11 8.68 1.60
CA GLU A 39 -3.61 7.78 0.57
C GLU A 39 -3.77 6.32 1.00
N MET A 40 -4.06 5.42 0.06
CA MET A 40 -4.10 3.99 0.36
C MET A 40 -2.69 3.41 0.43
N HIS A 41 -2.31 2.83 1.57
CA HIS A 41 -1.19 1.89 1.65
C HIS A 41 -1.67 0.52 1.17
N GLN A 42 -1.48 0.21 -0.11
CA GLN A 42 -2.14 -0.90 -0.77
C GLN A 42 -1.21 -2.09 -1.04
N LEU A 43 -0.73 -2.75 0.02
CA LEU A 43 0.24 -3.83 -0.13
C LEU A 43 -0.30 -5.09 -0.83
N ASP A 44 -1.62 -5.33 -0.81
CA ASP A 44 -2.23 -6.49 -1.48
C ASP A 44 -1.94 -6.54 -2.99
N ARG A 45 -1.41 -5.47 -3.59
CA ARG A 45 -1.01 -5.39 -5.00
C ARG A 45 0.46 -5.68 -5.31
N VAL A 46 1.31 -5.69 -4.29
CA VAL A 46 2.77 -5.84 -4.45
C VAL A 46 3.35 -6.92 -3.54
N LEU A 47 2.51 -7.86 -3.10
CA LEU A 47 2.90 -9.01 -2.25
C LEU A 47 4.12 -9.76 -2.81
N TRP A 48 4.22 -9.84 -4.15
CA TRP A 48 5.34 -10.48 -4.83
C TRP A 48 6.70 -9.86 -4.49
N GLN A 49 6.78 -8.53 -4.36
CA GLN A 49 8.03 -7.84 -3.98
C GLN A 49 8.49 -8.23 -2.57
N PHE A 50 7.57 -8.64 -1.71
CA PHE A 50 7.83 -9.07 -0.34
C PHE A 50 7.96 -10.59 -0.19
N GLY A 51 8.05 -11.33 -1.31
CA GLY A 51 8.23 -12.78 -1.31
C GLY A 51 6.95 -13.59 -1.06
N PHE A 52 5.79 -12.97 -1.20
CA PHE A 52 4.48 -13.63 -1.05
C PHE A 52 3.79 -13.80 -2.40
N GLN A 53 3.01 -14.87 -2.54
CA GLN A 53 2.24 -15.16 -3.73
C GLN A 53 1.23 -14.04 -3.99
N GLN A 54 1.23 -13.54 -5.22
CA GLN A 54 0.33 -12.47 -5.63
C GLN A 54 -1.06 -13.02 -5.98
N GLN A 55 -2.03 -12.65 -5.15
CA GLN A 55 -3.47 -12.90 -5.38
C GLN A 55 -4.06 -11.79 -6.25
N ILE A 56 -5.28 -11.99 -6.76
CA ILE A 56 -6.06 -10.89 -7.33
C ILE A 56 -6.37 -9.90 -6.19
N PRO A 57 -5.91 -8.65 -6.27
CA PRO A 57 -6.14 -7.68 -5.21
C PRO A 57 -7.62 -7.31 -5.16
N VAL A 58 -8.09 -6.90 -3.98
CA VAL A 58 -9.45 -6.38 -3.86
C VAL A 58 -9.57 -5.10 -4.69
N ALA A 59 -10.79 -4.82 -5.15
CA ALA A 59 -11.12 -3.60 -5.88
C ALA A 59 -10.55 -2.36 -5.18
N LEU A 60 -10.13 -1.38 -5.99
CA LEU A 60 -9.62 -0.12 -5.48
C LEU A 60 -10.73 0.55 -4.66
N GLU A 61 -10.36 1.01 -3.47
CA GLU A 61 -11.20 1.93 -2.76
C GLU A 61 -11.07 3.29 -3.45
N VAL A 62 -12.16 3.80 -4.00
CA VAL A 62 -12.16 5.06 -4.73
C VAL A 62 -12.05 6.19 -3.72
N LEU A 63 -10.94 6.92 -3.78
CA LEU A 63 -10.64 8.05 -2.89
C LEU A 63 -11.07 9.40 -3.46
N ASP A 64 -11.75 9.43 -4.61
CA ASP A 64 -12.06 10.66 -5.35
C ASP A 64 -12.72 11.73 -4.47
N ASP A 65 -13.66 11.35 -3.60
CA ASP A 65 -14.30 12.30 -2.68
C ASP A 65 -13.37 12.78 -1.56
N HIS A 66 -12.40 11.96 -1.18
CA HIS A 66 -11.39 12.32 -0.18
C HIS A 66 -10.34 13.26 -0.78
N HIS A 67 -9.99 13.09 -2.05
CA HIS A 67 -9.07 13.96 -2.77
C HIS A 67 -9.65 15.33 -3.12
N LYS A 68 -10.97 15.52 -2.98
CA LYS A 68 -11.62 16.85 -3.07
C LYS A 68 -11.41 17.69 -1.81
N ILE A 69 -10.94 17.10 -0.72
CA ILE A 69 -10.66 17.81 0.52
C ILE A 69 -9.31 18.50 0.36
N ASP A 70 -9.33 19.82 0.33
CA ASP A 70 -8.14 20.64 0.20
C ASP A 70 -7.70 21.25 1.54
N LEU A 71 -6.45 21.71 1.57
CA LEU A 71 -5.85 22.39 2.74
C LEU A 71 -6.48 23.77 3.03
N ARG A 72 -7.49 24.22 2.25
CA ARG A 72 -8.11 25.54 2.45
C ARG A 72 -9.12 25.54 3.60
N GLN A 73 -9.47 24.37 4.12
CA GLN A 73 -10.29 24.25 5.34
C GLN A 73 -9.43 24.50 6.60
N LEU A 74 -9.01 25.75 6.79
CA LEU A 74 -8.07 26.21 7.82
C LEU A 74 -8.51 25.96 9.28
N HIS A 75 -9.77 25.57 9.50
CA HIS A 75 -10.35 25.35 10.84
C HIS A 75 -10.86 23.92 11.05
N THR A 76 -10.53 22.99 10.17
CA THR A 76 -10.91 21.58 10.34
C THR A 76 -10.03 20.91 11.38
N ASP A 77 -10.67 20.32 12.38
CA ASP A 77 -10.04 19.41 13.33
C ASP A 77 -9.73 18.09 12.63
N TRP A 78 -8.57 18.01 11.96
CA TRP A 78 -8.16 16.83 11.18
C TRP A 78 -8.11 15.53 11.98
N PRO A 79 -7.58 15.49 13.21
CA PRO A 79 -7.66 14.29 14.04
C PRO A 79 -9.08 13.78 14.25
N ARG A 80 -10.03 14.69 14.48
CA ARG A 80 -11.43 14.31 14.61
C ARG A 80 -12.06 13.92 13.26
N PHE A 81 -11.73 14.64 12.20
CA PHE A 81 -12.26 14.41 10.86
C PHE A 81 -11.85 13.04 10.31
N TRP A 82 -10.60 12.63 10.56
CA TRP A 82 -10.04 11.35 10.14
C TRP A 82 -10.03 10.29 11.24
N SER A 83 -10.84 10.44 12.29
CA SER A 83 -10.76 9.59 13.48
C SER A 83 -10.90 8.10 13.14
N HIS A 84 -11.72 7.74 12.16
CA HIS A 84 -11.87 6.36 11.71
C HIS A 84 -10.61 5.81 11.01
N TYR A 85 -9.90 6.62 10.22
CA TYR A 85 -8.65 6.19 9.59
C TYR A 85 -7.49 6.15 10.57
N ILE A 86 -7.46 7.06 11.53
CA ILE A 86 -6.51 7.00 12.65
C ILE A 86 -6.75 5.71 13.44
N GLN A 87 -8.00 5.37 13.74
CA GLN A 87 -8.33 4.12 14.41
C GLN A 87 -7.93 2.89 13.58
N MET A 88 -8.18 2.89 12.26
CA MET A 88 -7.69 1.81 11.38
C MET A 88 -6.17 1.67 11.40
N TRP A 89 -5.43 2.77 11.55
CA TRP A 89 -3.98 2.73 11.71
C TRP A 89 -3.54 2.16 13.06
N GLU A 90 -4.23 2.50 14.14
CA GLU A 90 -4.00 1.86 15.46
C GLU A 90 -4.27 0.35 15.39
N ASP A 91 -5.36 -0.05 14.71
CA ASP A 91 -5.77 -1.43 14.49
C ASP A 91 -5.10 -2.08 13.25
N ARG A 92 -4.04 -1.48 12.69
CA ARG A 92 -3.47 -1.82 11.37
C ARG A 92 -3.14 -3.28 11.17
N TYR A 93 -2.77 -4.00 12.23
CA TYR A 93 -2.43 -5.42 12.14
C TYR A 93 -3.64 -6.33 11.83
N ASN A 94 -4.86 -5.85 12.06
CA ASN A 94 -6.09 -6.53 11.62
C ASN A 94 -6.29 -6.47 10.09
N TYR A 95 -5.52 -5.61 9.41
CA TYR A 95 -5.61 -5.37 7.97
C TYR A 95 -4.40 -5.91 7.20
N ILE A 96 -3.66 -6.88 7.77
CA ILE A 96 -2.63 -7.60 7.03
C ILE A 96 -3.33 -8.55 6.04
N PRO A 97 -3.04 -8.47 4.73
CA PRO A 97 -3.61 -9.39 3.75
C PRO A 97 -3.20 -10.84 4.03
N THR A 98 -3.99 -11.80 3.53
CA THR A 98 -3.54 -13.20 3.49
C THR A 98 -2.25 -13.31 2.70
N ARG A 99 -1.26 -13.99 3.28
CA ARG A 99 0.09 -14.12 2.74
C ARG A 99 0.46 -15.59 2.63
N GLU A 100 0.59 -16.05 1.39
CA GLU A 100 1.15 -17.37 1.11
C GLU A 100 2.60 -17.19 0.65
N PRO A 101 3.59 -17.83 1.30
CA PRO A 101 4.98 -17.70 0.89
C PRO A 101 5.21 -18.34 -0.48
N ILE A 102 6.10 -17.76 -1.28
CA ILE A 102 6.48 -18.34 -2.57
C ILE A 102 7.46 -19.49 -2.32
N ILE A 103 6.98 -20.72 -2.47
CA ILE A 103 7.79 -21.94 -2.32
C ILE A 103 8.36 -22.38 -3.68
N ILE A 104 7.61 -22.15 -4.76
CA ILE A 104 7.97 -22.51 -6.13
C ILE A 104 7.90 -21.27 -7.00
N GLN A 105 8.98 -20.97 -7.72
CA GLN A 105 9.11 -19.74 -8.50
C GLN A 105 8.16 -19.68 -9.71
N GLU A 106 7.65 -20.81 -10.19
CA GLU A 106 6.58 -20.83 -11.20
C GLU A 106 5.20 -20.46 -10.65
N LEU A 107 5.02 -20.41 -9.32
CA LEU A 107 3.74 -20.12 -8.63
C LEU A 107 3.75 -18.76 -7.93
N VAL A 108 4.50 -17.80 -8.47
CA VAL A 108 4.64 -16.42 -7.93
C VAL A 108 3.31 -15.65 -7.86
N CYS A 109 2.34 -16.01 -8.70
CA CYS A 109 0.99 -15.46 -8.69
C CYS A 109 -0.03 -16.53 -9.04
N VAL A 110 -1.29 -16.28 -8.72
CA VAL A 110 -2.39 -17.14 -9.22
C VAL A 110 -2.50 -17.03 -10.75
N PRO A 111 -2.89 -18.09 -11.47
CA PRO A 111 -2.97 -18.08 -12.94
C PRO A 111 -3.81 -16.93 -13.52
N GLU A 112 -4.83 -16.52 -12.78
CA GLU A 112 -5.77 -15.46 -13.15
C GLU A 112 -5.20 -14.05 -12.96
N TYR A 113 -4.11 -13.90 -12.21
CA TYR A 113 -3.54 -12.59 -11.87
C TYR A 113 -3.02 -11.84 -13.11
N ILE A 114 -2.25 -12.50 -13.98
CA ILE A 114 -1.69 -11.84 -15.18
C ILE A 114 -2.80 -11.40 -16.15
N PRO A 115 -3.80 -12.24 -16.49
CA PRO A 115 -4.98 -11.79 -17.24
C PRO A 115 -5.69 -10.59 -16.58
N TRP A 116 -5.93 -10.65 -15.27
CA TRP A 116 -6.54 -9.56 -14.52
C TRP A 116 -5.73 -8.27 -14.61
N LEU A 117 -4.40 -8.34 -14.41
CA LEU A 117 -3.51 -7.19 -14.46
C LEU A 117 -3.50 -6.53 -15.83
N ARG A 118 -3.60 -7.31 -16.92
CA ARG A 118 -3.66 -6.77 -18.29
C ARG A 118 -4.95 -6.01 -18.56
N ILE A 119 -6.06 -6.38 -17.91
CA ILE A 119 -7.37 -5.74 -18.10
C ILE A 119 -7.52 -4.52 -17.19
N HIS A 120 -7.07 -4.63 -15.93
CA HIS A 120 -7.34 -3.66 -14.87
C HIS A 120 -6.13 -2.81 -14.46
N GLY A 121 -4.92 -3.24 -14.82
CA GLY A 121 -3.70 -2.48 -14.57
C GLY A 121 -3.60 -1.30 -15.53
N LYS A 122 -3.28 -0.12 -14.98
CA LYS A 122 -2.80 1.00 -15.79
C LYS A 122 -1.30 0.80 -16.02
N LEU A 123 -0.92 0.25 -17.17
CA LEU A 123 0.50 0.16 -17.55
C LEU A 123 0.98 1.55 -17.97
N TYR A 124 1.40 2.37 -17.01
CA TYR A 124 2.02 3.68 -17.26
C TYR A 124 3.35 3.62 -18.04
N LEU A 125 3.84 2.41 -18.33
CA LEU A 125 5.11 2.20 -19.04
C LEU A 125 4.93 1.97 -20.55
N LEU A 126 3.69 1.92 -21.07
CA LEU A 126 3.41 1.60 -22.48
C LEU A 126 2.67 2.70 -23.26
N SER A 127 2.22 3.79 -22.63
CA SER A 127 1.71 4.95 -23.36
C SER A 127 2.89 5.71 -23.98
N ALA A 128 2.99 5.67 -25.31
CA ALA A 128 3.95 6.50 -26.05
C ALA A 128 3.65 8.01 -25.93
N GLU A 129 2.47 8.37 -25.42
CA GLU A 129 1.97 9.75 -25.31
C GLU A 129 2.50 10.50 -24.08
N GLU A 130 3.19 9.83 -23.15
CA GLU A 130 3.72 10.42 -21.91
C GLU A 130 5.26 10.41 -21.83
N ARG A 131 5.96 10.20 -22.96
CA ARG A 131 7.43 10.31 -23.07
C ARG A 131 7.88 11.59 -23.77
#